data_AF-A0A4R6RT97-F1
#
_entry.id   AF-A0A4R6RT97-F1
#
_cell.length_a   1.000
_cell.length_b   1.000
_cell.length_c   1.000
_cell.angle_alpha   90.00
_cell.angle_beta   90.00
_cell.angle_gamma   90.00
#
_symmetry.space_group_name_H-M   'P 1'
#
loop_
_entity.id
_entity.type
_entity.pdbx_description
1 polymer ?
#
loop_
_entity_poly.entity_id
_entity_poly.type
_entity_poly.pdbx_seq_one_letter_code
_entity_poly.pdbx_strand_id
1 'polypeptide(L)'
;MNGLNNNYHQLAQYQLNNQQEIESKSKINTSNKEEGELEKAAQEFSSIFIEKMFSSMKKTLAEEKLFDGGYAEDVFSDMLYKEYSQMAGKQGLLAELNQALVEQLKSS
;
A
#
# COMPACT_ATOMS: atom_id res chain seq x y z
N MET A 1 -32.27 40.05 -25.67
CA MET A 1 -30.87 39.58 -25.64
C MET A 1 -30.60 38.60 -24.46
N ASN A 2 -31.52 37.67 -24.10
CA ASN A 2 -31.35 36.81 -22.90
C ASN A 2 -31.45 35.29 -23.17
N GLY A 3 -31.34 34.84 -24.43
CA GLY A 3 -31.54 33.43 -24.81
C GLY A 3 -30.28 32.56 -24.83
N LEU A 4 -29.09 33.16 -24.86
CA LEU A 4 -27.82 32.43 -25.02
C LEU A 4 -27.21 31.95 -23.69
N ASN A 5 -27.53 32.59 -22.57
CA ASN A 5 -26.87 32.31 -21.28
C ASN A 5 -27.36 31.01 -20.60
N ASN A 6 -28.59 30.59 -20.88
CA ASN A 6 -29.17 29.39 -20.27
C ASN A 6 -28.61 28.08 -20.83
N ASN A 7 -28.09 28.10 -22.06
CA ASN A 7 -27.60 26.89 -22.73
C ASN A 7 -26.23 26.44 -22.18
N TYR A 8 -25.35 27.40 -21.87
CA TYR A 8 -24.03 27.12 -21.26
C TYR A 8 -24.15 26.49 -19.88
N HIS A 9 -25.13 26.90 -19.07
CA HIS A 9 -25.36 26.30 -17.76
C HIS A 9 -25.78 24.84 -17.87
N GLN A 10 -26.68 24.51 -18.80
CA GLN A 10 -27.14 23.13 -19.02
C GLN A 10 -26.02 22.21 -19.51
N LEU A 11 -25.17 22.69 -20.41
CA LEU A 11 -24.02 21.93 -20.90
C LEU A 11 -22.99 21.67 -19.79
N ALA A 12 -22.72 22.66 -18.95
CA ALA A 12 -21.82 22.50 -17.80
C ALA A 12 -22.35 21.45 -16.81
N GLN A 13 -23.66 21.48 -16.49
CA GLN A 13 -24.28 20.51 -15.60
C GLN A 13 -24.27 19.09 -16.19
N TYR A 14 -24.48 18.95 -17.50
CA TYR A 14 -24.41 17.67 -18.20
C TYR A 14 -23.00 17.07 -18.17
N GLN A 15 -21.98 17.89 -18.41
CA GLN A 15 -20.58 17.46 -18.32
C GLN A 15 -20.19 17.05 -16.89
N LEU A 16 -20.66 17.80 -15.89
CA LEU A 16 -20.41 17.50 -14.47
C LEU A 16 -21.06 16.18 -14.04
N ASN A 17 -22.31 15.94 -14.45
CA ASN A 17 -23.01 14.68 -14.19
C ASN A 17 -22.34 13.50 -14.89
N ASN A 18 -21.92 13.65 -16.15
CA ASN A 18 -21.21 12.58 -16.86
C ASN A 18 -19.84 12.29 -16.23
N GLN A 19 -19.11 13.29 -15.73
CA GLN A 19 -17.87 13.08 -14.97
C GLN A 19 -18.12 12.31 -13.68
N GLN A 20 -19.14 12.70 -12.91
CA GLN A 20 -19.53 12.00 -11.67
C GLN A 20 -19.98 10.55 -11.95
N GLU A 21 -20.69 10.29 -13.06
CA GLU A 21 -21.07 8.93 -13.45
C GLU A 21 -19.87 8.06 -13.83
N ILE A 22 -18.86 8.64 -14.49
CA ILE A 22 -17.61 7.95 -14.86
C ILE A 22 -16.79 7.62 -13.60
N GLU A 23 -16.67 8.56 -12.66
CA GLU A 23 -16.00 8.35 -11.37
C GLU A 23 -16.73 7.33 -10.48
N SER A 24 -18.07 7.28 -10.55
CA SER A 24 -18.88 6.32 -9.81
C SER A 24 -18.79 4.91 -10.39
N LYS A 25 -18.60 4.78 -11.71
CA LYS A 25 -18.45 3.50 -12.42
C LYS A 25 -17.01 2.98 -12.39
N SER A 26 -16.00 3.84 -12.22
CA SER A 26 -14.60 3.42 -12.04
C SER A 26 -14.31 2.89 -10.63
N LYS A 27 -15.19 3.15 -9.67
CA LYS A 27 -15.22 2.41 -8.40
C LYS A 27 -15.75 1.01 -8.70
N ILE A 28 -14.82 0.12 -9.01
CA ILE A 28 -15.04 -1.31 -9.17
C ILE A 28 -15.96 -1.78 -8.05
N ASN A 29 -17.07 -2.44 -8.39
CA ASN A 29 -17.94 -3.14 -7.44
C ASN A 29 -17.20 -4.40 -6.94
N THR A 30 -16.06 -4.21 -6.31
CA THR A 30 -15.37 -5.26 -5.58
C THR A 30 -16.26 -5.54 -4.37
N SER A 31 -16.69 -6.78 -4.20
CA SER A 31 -17.45 -7.13 -3.00
C SER A 31 -16.58 -6.79 -1.78
N ASN A 32 -17.16 -6.29 -0.68
CA ASN A 32 -16.41 -5.98 0.56
C ASN A 32 -15.47 -7.13 1.00
N LYS A 33 -15.79 -8.37 0.61
CA LYS A 33 -14.98 -9.55 0.86
C LYS A 33 -13.69 -9.57 0.01
N GLU A 34 -13.78 -9.33 -1.29
CA GLU A 34 -12.63 -9.28 -2.20
C GLU A 34 -11.69 -8.11 -1.87
N GLU A 35 -12.24 -6.98 -1.41
CA GLU A 35 -11.43 -5.85 -0.95
C GLU A 35 -10.64 -6.19 0.32
N GLY A 36 -11.26 -6.87 1.30
CA GLY A 36 -10.56 -7.35 2.48
C GLY A 36 -9.51 -8.42 2.18
N GLU A 37 -9.76 -9.30 1.20
CA GLU A 37 -8.78 -10.29 0.75
C GLU A 37 -7.57 -9.62 0.06
N LEU A 38 -7.80 -8.59 -0.76
CA LEU A 38 -6.76 -7.81 -1.41
C LEU A 38 -5.90 -7.06 -0.39
N GLU A 39 -6.52 -6.38 0.58
CA GLU A 39 -5.81 -5.69 1.65
C GLU A 39 -4.94 -6.64 2.47
N LYS A 40 -5.49 -7.82 2.81
CA LYS A 40 -4.74 -8.84 3.53
C LYS A 40 -3.54 -9.36 2.72
N ALA A 41 -3.72 -9.62 1.44
CA ALA A 41 -2.64 -10.05 0.56
C ALA A 41 -1.55 -8.96 0.43
N ALA A 42 -1.95 -7.69 0.29
CA ALA A 42 -1.01 -6.57 0.26
C ALA A 42 -0.22 -6.43 1.56
N GLN A 43 -0.88 -6.61 2.71
CA GLN A 43 -0.26 -6.61 4.03
C GLN A 43 0.74 -7.75 4.24
N GLU A 44 0.40 -8.96 3.79
CA GLU A 44 1.31 -10.11 3.85
C GLU A 44 2.53 -9.88 2.95
N PHE A 45 2.30 -9.37 1.73
CA PHE A 45 3.38 -9.06 0.80
C PHE A 45 4.31 -7.96 1.31
N SER A 46 3.77 -6.86 1.83
CA SER A 46 4.59 -5.77 2.38
C SER A 46 5.44 -6.23 3.55
N SER A 47 4.91 -7.11 4.42
CA SER A 47 5.67 -7.71 5.51
C SER A 47 6.89 -8.48 4.99
N ILE A 48 6.74 -9.25 3.91
CA ILE A 48 7.86 -9.95 3.27
C ILE A 48 8.86 -8.95 2.67
N PHE A 49 8.37 -7.91 2.00
CA PHE A 49 9.23 -6.89 1.40
C PHE A 49 10.07 -6.15 2.47
N ILE A 50 9.45 -5.77 3.59
CA ILE A 50 10.12 -5.13 4.72
C ILE A 50 11.17 -6.08 5.33
N GLU A 51 10.88 -7.38 5.44
CA GLU A 51 11.86 -8.37 5.89
C GLU A 51 13.10 -8.40 4.99
N LYS A 52 12.90 -8.35 3.66
CA LYS A 52 14.01 -8.29 2.69
C LYS A 52 14.77 -6.97 2.77
N MET A 53 14.09 -5.86 3.04
CA MET A 53 14.71 -4.56 3.29
C MET A 53 15.61 -4.64 4.53
N PHE A 54 15.09 -5.10 5.67
CA PHE A 54 15.88 -5.26 6.90
C PHE A 54 17.04 -6.22 6.73
N SER A 55 16.83 -7.35 6.05
CA SER A 55 17.91 -8.30 5.72
C SER A 55 19.02 -7.64 4.88
N SER A 56 18.65 -6.75 3.95
CA SER A 56 19.62 -6.02 3.13
C SER A 56 20.36 -4.96 3.95
N MET A 57 19.65 -4.25 4.84
CA MET A 57 20.26 -3.31 5.78
C MET A 57 21.23 -4.01 6.74
N LYS A 58 20.87 -5.19 7.28
CA LYS A 58 21.73 -6.01 8.15
C LYS A 58 23.07 -6.28 7.49
N LYS A 59 23.07 -6.66 6.19
CA LYS A 59 24.30 -6.94 5.42
C LYS A 59 25.22 -5.73 5.24
N THR A 60 24.73 -4.51 5.43
CA THR A 60 25.54 -3.28 5.35
C THR A 60 26.18 -2.88 6.68
N LEU A 61 25.79 -3.52 7.79
CA LEU A 61 26.44 -3.31 9.07
C LEU A 61 27.81 -4.00 9.04
N ALA A 62 28.86 -3.26 9.40
CA ALA A 62 30.21 -3.84 9.48
C ALA A 62 30.25 -4.92 10.57
N GLU A 63 30.92 -6.05 10.30
CA GLU A 63 31.17 -7.13 11.26
C GLU A 63 32.20 -6.76 12.35
N GLU A 64 32.39 -5.47 12.63
CA GLU A 64 33.32 -5.00 13.67
C GLU A 64 32.74 -5.24 15.07
N LYS A 65 32.55 -6.51 15.39
CA LYS A 65 32.22 -6.98 16.73
C LYS A 65 33.47 -7.61 17.32
N LEU A 66 34.09 -6.89 18.25
CA LEU A 66 35.12 -7.43 19.14
C LEU A 66 34.61 -8.67 19.91
N PHE A 67 33.28 -8.79 20.06
CA PHE A 67 32.53 -9.93 20.60
C PHE A 67 31.34 -10.25 19.69
N ASP A 68 31.41 -11.39 19.00
CA ASP A 68 30.33 -11.91 18.15
C ASP A 68 29.46 -12.89 18.94
N GLY A 69 28.14 -12.72 18.91
CA GLY A 69 27.19 -13.68 19.47
C GLY A 69 27.02 -14.94 18.62
N GLY A 70 27.66 -14.99 17.45
CA GLY A 70 27.77 -16.15 16.57
C GLY A 70 26.42 -16.60 16.02
N TYR A 71 26.32 -17.88 15.66
CA TYR A 71 25.13 -18.45 15.01
C TYR A 71 23.84 -18.24 15.81
N ALA A 72 23.90 -18.25 17.14
CA ALA A 72 22.73 -18.03 17.99
C ALA A 72 22.20 -16.60 17.86
N GLU A 73 23.09 -15.60 17.78
CA GLU A 73 22.71 -14.22 17.56
C GLU A 73 22.11 -14.02 16.17
N ASP A 74 22.68 -14.66 15.15
CA ASP A 74 22.15 -14.60 13.79
C ASP A 74 20.72 -15.12 13.70
N VAL A 75 20.47 -16.31 14.25
CA VAL A 75 19.13 -16.92 14.26
C VAL A 75 18.14 -16.04 15.02
N PHE A 76 18.55 -15.52 16.18
CA PHE A 76 17.69 -14.65 16.97
C PHE A 76 17.38 -13.34 16.23
N SER A 77 18.39 -12.72 15.62
CA SER A 77 18.25 -11.48 14.86
C SER A 77 17.32 -11.67 13.67
N ASP A 78 17.46 -12.77 12.93
CA ASP A 78 16.61 -13.07 11.79
C ASP A 78 15.15 -13.29 12.21
N MET A 79 14.92 -13.98 13.34
CA MET A 79 13.57 -14.10 13.92
C MET A 79 13.02 -12.73 14.36
N LEU A 80 13.85 -11.89 14.97
CA LEU A 80 13.46 -10.56 15.42
C LEU A 80 13.06 -9.67 14.24
N TYR A 81 13.87 -9.65 13.17
CA TYR A 81 13.55 -8.87 11.96
C TYR A 81 12.27 -9.35 11.30
N LYS A 82 12.00 -10.66 11.30
CA LYS A 82 10.73 -11.20 10.81
C LYS A 82 9.54 -10.66 11.60
N GLU A 83 9.58 -10.69 12.92
CA GLU A 83 8.50 -10.16 13.76
C GLU A 83 8.31 -8.65 13.57
N TYR A 84 9.40 -7.87 13.51
CA TYR A 84 9.32 -6.45 13.22
C TYR A 84 8.73 -6.15 11.85
N SER A 85 9.04 -6.97 10.84
CA SER A 85 8.48 -6.81 9.51
C SER A 85 6.99 -7.08 9.48
N GLN A 86 6.53 -8.11 10.22
CA GLN A 86 5.10 -8.37 10.38
C GLN A 86 4.38 -7.22 11.08
N MET A 87 4.95 -6.68 12.15
CA MET A 87 4.37 -5.55 12.89
C MET A 87 4.32 -4.29 12.02
N ALA A 88 5.42 -3.97 11.33
CA ALA A 88 5.54 -2.82 10.44
C ALA A 88 4.58 -2.89 9.24
N GLY A 89 4.32 -4.08 8.73
CA GLY A 89 3.33 -4.30 7.69
C GLY A 89 1.89 -4.06 8.18
N LYS A 90 1.59 -4.13 9.49
CA LYS A 90 0.22 -3.87 10.00
C LYS A 90 -0.01 -2.43 10.41
N GLN A 91 1.02 -1.72 10.85
CA GLN A 91 0.85 -0.40 11.45
C GLN A 91 2.12 0.46 11.35
N GLY A 92 1.94 1.78 11.31
CA GLY A 92 3.03 2.76 11.26
C GLY A 92 3.36 3.21 9.84
N LEU A 93 4.48 3.91 9.68
CA LEU A 93 4.90 4.54 8.42
C LEU A 93 5.00 3.54 7.25
N LEU A 94 5.40 2.29 7.53
CA LEU A 94 5.54 1.26 6.51
C LEU A 94 4.21 0.61 6.10
N ALA A 95 3.13 0.81 6.86
CA ALA A 95 1.80 0.33 6.48
C ALA A 95 1.21 1.13 5.31
N GLU A 96 1.71 2.34 5.05
CA GLU A 96 1.35 3.14 3.86
C GLU A 96 1.73 2.41 2.56
N LEU A 97 2.72 1.51 2.60
CA LEU A 97 3.06 0.63 1.47
C LEU A 97 1.89 -0.29 1.09
N ASN A 98 1.08 -0.72 2.06
CA ASN A 98 -0.10 -1.55 1.76
C ASN A 98 -1.11 -0.75 0.94
N GLN A 99 -1.37 0.48 1.34
CA GLN A 99 -2.33 1.36 0.66
C GLN A 99 -1.87 1.62 -0.77
N ALA A 100 -0.59 1.97 -0.96
CA ALA A 100 -0.01 2.16 -2.28
C ALA A 100 -0.11 0.91 -3.16
N LEU A 101 0.13 -0.29 -2.61
CA LEU A 101 -0.01 -1.55 -3.33
C LEU A 101 -1.46 -1.84 -3.71
N VAL A 102 -2.39 -1.65 -2.77
CA VAL A 102 -3.83 -1.85 -3.01
C VAL A 102 -4.33 -0.87 -4.08
N GLU A 103 -3.92 0.39 -4.02
CA GLU A 103 -4.25 1.41 -5.02
C GLU A 103 -3.71 1.04 -6.39
N GLN A 104 -2.43 0.65 -6.49
CA GLN A 104 -1.83 0.22 -7.75
C GLN A 104 -2.58 -0.97 -8.36
N LEU A 105 -2.89 -1.99 -7.55
CA LEU A 105 -3.62 -3.18 -8.00
C LEU A 105 -5.07 -2.89 -8.38
N LYS A 106 -5.70 -1.89 -7.76
CA LYS A 106 -7.05 -1.41 -8.14
C LYS A 106 -7.02 -0.55 -9.41
N SER A 107 -5.91 0.16 -9.66
CA SER A 107 -5.74 1.06 -10.80
C SER A 107 -5.21 0.39 -12.07
N SER A 108 -4.69 -0.84 -11.95
CA SER A 108 -4.15 -1.64 -13.05
C SER A 108 -5.22 -2.50 -13.73
#